data_AF-A0A246QDZ6-F1
#
_entry.id   AF-A0A246QDZ6-F1
#
_cell.length_a   1.000
_cell.length_b   1.000
_cell.length_c   1.000
_cell.angle_alpha   90.00
_cell.angle_beta   90.00
_cell.angle_gamma   90.00
#
_symmetry.space_group_name_H-M   'P 1'
#
loop_
_entity.id
_entity.type
_entity.pdbx_description
1 polymer ?
#
loop_
_entity_poly.entity_id
_entity_poly.type
_entity_poly.pdbx_seq_one_letter_code
_entity_poly.pdbx_strand_id
1 'polypeptide(L)'
;MIDVLGAPYPSEPIDSPIPGALNHALLAMGALWLARCLGTRLPDSTATQRAGILFLLLSSLNETLRGWFMNAWCYASPAGHWLATALGALPATLPYLVIAAGATLMNERFTSSRASPDTPRQGPIADPRGTAAPRRWLGAAALGVFAGVVAPPLAAWMQDGIMNALPLWQPENPWCRTPFGPKVLVPAYATFVEPALACVFCVALAWPALPRRTSYRVLAFTLLVLALKQQLLMPFLYVVYTDIPPLTALASMGQFTLEAAALGLFMALAWRHAAGGRR
;
A
#
# COMPACT_ATOMS: atom_id res chain seq x y z
N MET A 1 -8.69 15.04 5.00
CA MET A 1 -8.90 15.04 3.54
C MET A 1 -9.27 16.47 3.18
N ILE A 2 -8.39 17.14 2.46
CA ILE A 2 -8.62 18.54 2.08
C ILE A 2 -9.49 18.48 0.82
N ASP A 3 -10.65 19.12 0.85
CA ASP A 3 -11.47 19.34 -0.34
C ASP A 3 -10.79 20.42 -1.21
N VAL A 4 -9.64 20.05 -1.80
CA VAL A 4 -8.79 20.99 -2.56
C VAL A 4 -9.47 21.42 -3.85
N LEU A 5 -10.21 20.51 -4.47
CA LEU A 5 -10.78 20.69 -5.79
C LEU A 5 -12.28 21.03 -5.77
N GLY A 6 -12.91 21.12 -4.57
CA GLY A 6 -14.36 21.33 -4.45
C GLY A 6 -15.17 20.17 -5.05
N ALA A 7 -14.57 18.98 -5.11
CA ALA A 7 -15.13 17.82 -5.80
C ALA A 7 -15.70 16.83 -4.77
N PRO A 8 -16.85 16.20 -5.04
CA PRO A 8 -17.44 15.26 -4.11
C PRO A 8 -16.48 14.11 -3.82
N TYR A 9 -16.63 13.48 -2.65
CA TYR A 9 -15.92 12.25 -2.32
C TYR A 9 -16.28 11.14 -3.34
N PRO A 10 -15.32 10.32 -3.80
CA PRO A 10 -15.55 9.24 -4.75
C PRO A 10 -16.32 8.10 -4.06
N SER A 11 -17.64 8.22 -4.03
CA SER A 11 -18.55 7.24 -3.41
C SER A 11 -19.20 6.32 -4.42
N GLU A 12 -19.13 6.62 -5.72
CA GLU A 12 -19.74 5.81 -6.76
C GLU A 12 -19.05 4.43 -6.81
N PRO A 13 -19.81 3.33 -6.70
CA PRO A 13 -19.25 1.99 -6.78
C PRO A 13 -18.70 1.71 -8.18
N ILE A 14 -17.65 0.90 -8.24
CA ILE A 14 -17.16 0.34 -9.50
C ILE A 14 -17.53 -1.14 -9.52
N ASP A 15 -18.45 -1.52 -10.41
CA ASP A 15 -18.92 -2.91 -10.53
C ASP A 15 -17.93 -3.83 -11.27
N SER A 16 -16.88 -3.27 -11.86
CA SER A 16 -15.85 -4.04 -12.59
C SER A 16 -14.70 -4.45 -11.68
N PRO A 17 -14.25 -5.73 -11.73
CA PRO A 17 -13.04 -6.15 -11.01
C PRO A 17 -11.74 -5.64 -11.68
N ILE A 18 -11.81 -5.10 -12.90
CA ILE A 18 -10.63 -4.74 -13.70
C ILE A 18 -9.81 -3.63 -13.02
N PRO A 19 -10.39 -2.49 -12.57
CA PRO A 19 -9.62 -1.47 -11.88
C PRO A 19 -8.92 -1.98 -10.62
N GLY A 20 -9.63 -2.80 -9.83
CA GLY A 20 -9.08 -3.45 -8.65
C GLY A 20 -7.88 -4.34 -8.99
N ALA A 21 -8.01 -5.20 -10.01
CA ALA A 21 -6.96 -6.09 -10.46
C ALA A 21 -5.72 -5.34 -10.97
N LEU A 22 -5.90 -4.29 -11.78
CA LEU A 22 -4.80 -3.49 -12.32
C LEU A 22 -4.04 -2.73 -11.23
N ASN A 23 -4.76 -2.12 -10.29
CA ASN A 23 -4.14 -1.41 -9.18
C ASN A 23 -3.36 -2.35 -8.26
N HIS A 24 -3.91 -3.53 -7.94
CA HIS A 24 -3.20 -4.51 -7.13
C HIS A 24 -2.00 -5.12 -7.87
N ALA A 25 -2.06 -5.26 -9.21
CA ALA A 25 -0.90 -5.64 -10.02
C ALA A 25 0.25 -4.64 -9.89
N LEU A 26 -0.04 -3.33 -10.01
CA LEU A 26 0.95 -2.27 -9.83
C LEU A 26 1.48 -2.21 -8.39
N LEU A 27 0.60 -2.35 -7.40
CA LEU A 27 0.96 -2.46 -6.00
C LEU A 27 1.94 -3.63 -5.78
N ALA A 28 1.62 -4.82 -6.30
CA ALA A 28 2.44 -6.01 -6.15
C ALA A 28 3.80 -5.90 -6.83
N MET A 29 3.87 -5.23 -7.98
CA MET A 29 5.15 -4.89 -8.62
C MET A 29 5.98 -3.94 -7.74
N GLY A 30 5.37 -2.86 -7.23
CA GLY A 30 6.03 -1.94 -6.30
C GLY A 30 6.50 -2.66 -5.02
N ALA A 31 5.68 -3.55 -4.47
CA ALA A 31 5.98 -4.34 -3.29
C ALA A 31 7.12 -5.34 -3.52
N LEU A 32 7.16 -6.01 -4.68
CA LEU A 32 8.30 -6.88 -5.05
C LEU A 32 9.60 -6.08 -5.13
N TRP A 33 9.56 -4.88 -5.71
CA TRP A 33 10.73 -4.01 -5.75
C TRP A 33 11.18 -3.58 -4.35
N LEU A 34 10.24 -3.21 -3.48
CA LEU A 34 10.53 -2.83 -2.10
C LEU A 34 11.05 -4.01 -1.27
N ALA A 35 10.51 -5.22 -1.48
CA ALA A 35 10.98 -6.46 -0.86
C ALA A 35 12.46 -6.74 -1.19
N ARG A 36 12.87 -6.50 -2.45
CA ARG A 36 14.28 -6.59 -2.86
C ARG A 36 15.15 -5.59 -2.11
N CYS A 37 14.69 -4.33 -2.01
CA CYS A 37 15.41 -3.30 -1.25
C CYS A 37 15.56 -3.72 0.21
N LEU A 38 14.48 -4.23 0.82
CA LEU A 38 14.49 -4.73 2.18
C LEU A 38 15.50 -5.87 2.38
N GLY A 39 15.53 -6.85 1.46
CA GLY A 39 16.50 -7.94 1.51
C GLY A 39 17.95 -7.48 1.40
N THR A 40 18.23 -6.44 0.62
CA THR A 40 19.58 -5.85 0.53
C THR A 40 19.97 -5.03 1.77
N ARG A 41 18.99 -4.42 2.45
CA ARG A 41 19.23 -3.54 3.61
C ARG A 41 19.26 -4.29 4.93
N LEU A 42 18.55 -5.40 5.01
CA LEU A 42 18.39 -6.23 6.22
C LEU A 42 18.78 -7.68 5.89
N PRO A 43 20.06 -7.96 5.56
CA PRO A 43 20.50 -9.28 5.12
C PRO A 43 20.26 -10.38 6.16
N ASP A 44 20.32 -10.05 7.44
CA ASP A 44 20.18 -11.00 8.56
C ASP A 44 18.71 -11.25 8.94
N SER A 45 17.76 -10.48 8.40
CA SER A 45 16.34 -10.70 8.67
C SER A 45 15.79 -11.91 7.92
N THR A 46 14.94 -12.68 8.59
CA THR A 46 14.26 -13.83 7.97
C THR A 46 13.22 -13.38 6.95
N ALA A 47 12.84 -14.28 6.04
CA ALA A 47 11.78 -14.01 5.06
C ALA A 47 10.46 -13.57 5.73
N THR A 48 10.11 -14.20 6.86
CA THR A 48 8.93 -13.85 7.66
C THR A 48 9.02 -12.44 8.24
N GLN A 49 10.17 -12.05 8.80
CA GLN A 49 10.37 -10.69 9.31
C GLN A 49 10.26 -9.65 8.19
N ARG A 50 10.86 -9.94 7.02
CA ARG A 50 10.78 -9.09 5.84
C ARG A 50 9.33 -8.95 5.35
N ALA A 51 8.57 -10.05 5.35
CA ALA A 51 7.16 -10.05 4.97
C ALA A 51 6.33 -9.21 5.95
N GLY A 52 6.58 -9.33 7.26
CA GLY A 52 5.94 -8.53 8.30
C GLY A 52 6.21 -7.03 8.14
N ILE A 53 7.48 -6.65 7.93
CA ILE A 53 7.83 -5.23 7.68
C ILE A 53 7.14 -4.72 6.43
N LEU A 54 7.20 -5.46 5.32
CA LEU A 54 6.55 -5.05 4.08
C LEU A 54 5.03 -4.92 4.24
N PHE A 55 4.39 -5.87 4.93
CA PHE A 55 2.97 -5.82 5.24
C PHE A 55 2.59 -4.56 6.04
N LEU A 56 3.37 -4.23 7.08
CA LEU A 56 3.16 -3.02 7.87
C LEU A 56 3.31 -1.75 7.01
N LEU A 57 4.32 -1.69 6.14
CA LEU A 57 4.51 -0.55 5.24
C LEU A 57 3.35 -0.39 4.25
N LEU A 58 2.88 -1.49 3.63
CA LEU A 58 1.76 -1.46 2.70
C LEU A 58 0.46 -1.05 3.39
N SER A 59 0.16 -1.65 4.54
CA SER A 59 -1.04 -1.34 5.32
C SER A 59 -1.03 0.11 5.82
N SER A 60 0.13 0.60 6.25
CA SER A 60 0.29 1.98 6.74
C SER A 60 0.18 3.01 5.61
N LEU A 61 0.80 2.75 4.45
CA LEU A 61 0.68 3.63 3.28
C LEU A 61 -0.76 3.73 2.77
N ASN A 62 -1.51 2.63 2.83
CA ASN A 62 -2.92 2.57 2.43
C ASN A 62 -3.89 2.82 3.59
N GLU A 63 -3.40 3.43 4.68
CA GLU A 63 -4.22 3.95 5.80
C GLU A 63 -5.14 2.90 6.43
N THR A 64 -4.77 1.62 6.34
CA THR A 64 -5.59 0.53 6.82
C THR A 64 -5.53 0.40 8.34
N LEU A 65 -4.36 0.61 8.97
CA LEU A 65 -4.26 0.61 10.43
C LEU A 65 -4.91 1.88 11.02
N ARG A 66 -4.71 3.03 10.36
CA ARG A 66 -5.46 4.26 10.64
C ARG A 66 -6.98 4.04 10.56
N GLY A 67 -7.47 3.43 9.49
CA GLY A 67 -8.90 3.14 9.31
C GLY A 67 -9.43 2.25 10.43
N TRP A 68 -8.70 1.19 10.77
CA TRP A 68 -9.01 0.35 11.93
C TRP A 68 -9.08 1.16 13.24
N PHE A 69 -8.05 1.96 13.53
CA PHE A 69 -7.99 2.79 14.72
C PHE A 69 -9.15 3.78 14.78
N MET A 70 -9.45 4.48 13.68
CA MET A 70 -10.54 5.46 13.63
C MET A 70 -11.91 4.80 13.76
N ASN A 71 -12.10 3.62 13.16
CA ASN A 71 -13.31 2.84 13.33
C ASN A 71 -13.49 2.43 14.79
N ALA A 72 -12.44 1.91 15.44
CA ALA A 72 -12.47 1.55 16.86
C ALA A 72 -12.71 2.77 17.77
N TRP A 73 -12.04 3.89 17.48
CA TRP A 73 -12.16 5.16 18.19
C TRP A 73 -13.60 5.66 18.21
N CYS A 74 -14.36 5.44 17.14
CA CYS A 74 -15.73 5.90 16.99
C CYS A 74 -16.79 5.13 17.78
N TYR A 75 -16.41 4.11 18.55
CA TYR A 75 -17.32 3.36 19.43
C TYR A 75 -17.02 3.63 20.90
N ALA A 76 -18.08 3.85 21.70
CA ALA A 76 -18.01 4.44 23.04
C ALA A 76 -17.71 3.44 24.19
N SER A 77 -17.46 2.15 23.91
CA SER A 77 -17.58 1.04 24.88
C SER A 77 -16.40 0.03 24.76
N PRO A 78 -16.03 -0.73 25.82
CA PRO A 78 -14.67 -1.20 26.13
C PRO A 78 -14.16 -2.31 25.19
N ALA A 79 -12.88 -2.67 25.34
CA ALA A 79 -12.03 -3.66 24.62
C ALA A 79 -12.64 -4.58 23.53
N GLY A 80 -13.85 -5.11 23.70
CA GLY A 80 -14.55 -5.93 22.70
C GLY A 80 -14.70 -5.23 21.34
N HIS A 81 -14.96 -3.93 21.29
CA HIS A 81 -15.06 -3.20 20.01
C HIS A 81 -13.73 -3.05 19.28
N TRP A 82 -12.60 -2.96 20.00
CA TRP A 82 -11.27 -2.91 19.38
C TRP A 82 -10.95 -4.23 18.68
N LEU A 83 -11.29 -5.35 19.30
CA LEU A 83 -11.15 -6.66 18.68
C LEU A 83 -12.13 -6.84 17.51
N ALA A 84 -13.40 -6.47 17.67
CA ALA A 84 -14.40 -6.57 16.61
C ALA A 84 -14.01 -5.75 15.37
N THR A 85 -13.56 -4.51 15.57
CA THR A 85 -13.07 -3.66 14.48
C THR A 85 -11.75 -4.17 13.89
N ALA A 86 -10.87 -4.79 14.68
CA ALA A 86 -9.65 -5.42 14.17
C ALA A 86 -10.01 -6.61 13.25
N LEU A 87 -10.95 -7.45 13.69
CA LEU A 87 -11.46 -8.56 12.90
C LEU A 87 -12.17 -8.07 11.62
N GLY A 88 -12.97 -7.01 11.73
CA GLY A 88 -13.62 -6.35 10.58
C GLY A 88 -12.65 -5.68 9.61
N ALA A 89 -11.44 -5.33 10.05
CA ALA A 89 -10.38 -4.78 9.19
C ALA A 89 -9.57 -5.86 8.46
N LEU A 90 -9.62 -7.13 8.91
CA LEU A 90 -8.92 -8.25 8.25
C LEU A 90 -9.20 -8.30 6.74
N PRO A 91 -10.46 -8.21 6.27
CA PRO A 91 -10.81 -8.05 4.86
C PRO A 91 -9.94 -7.07 4.07
N ALA A 92 -9.79 -5.85 4.58
CA ALA A 92 -9.04 -4.79 3.93
C ALA A 92 -7.52 -5.01 4.00
N THR A 93 -7.03 -5.73 5.03
CA THR A 93 -5.60 -6.03 5.18
C THR A 93 -5.13 -7.24 4.37
N LEU A 94 -6.03 -8.16 4.04
CA LEU A 94 -5.70 -9.44 3.42
C LEU A 94 -4.94 -9.30 2.08
N PRO A 95 -5.34 -8.40 1.14
CA PRO A 95 -4.57 -8.19 -0.08
C PRO A 95 -3.12 -7.78 0.19
N TYR A 96 -2.90 -6.90 1.18
CA TYR A 96 -1.55 -6.45 1.54
C TYR A 96 -0.71 -7.57 2.15
N LEU A 97 -1.32 -8.43 2.96
CA LEU A 97 -0.64 -9.59 3.54
C LEU A 97 -0.22 -10.58 2.44
N VAL A 98 -1.14 -10.92 1.54
CA VAL A 98 -0.87 -11.81 0.39
C VAL A 98 0.23 -11.24 -0.49
N ILE A 99 0.15 -9.95 -0.81
CA ILE A 99 1.15 -9.29 -1.66
C ILE A 99 2.51 -9.23 -0.95
N ALA A 100 2.57 -8.90 0.34
CA ALA A 100 3.82 -8.85 1.08
C ALA A 100 4.48 -10.23 1.20
N ALA A 101 3.71 -11.26 1.56
CA ALA A 101 4.20 -12.64 1.64
C ALA A 101 4.65 -13.16 0.27
N GLY A 102 3.84 -12.96 -0.77
CA GLY A 102 4.17 -13.39 -2.13
C GLY A 102 5.41 -12.67 -2.68
N ALA A 103 5.50 -11.34 -2.51
CA ALA A 103 6.64 -10.54 -2.95
C ALA A 103 7.97 -10.99 -2.29
N THR A 104 7.94 -11.26 -0.98
CA THR A 104 9.13 -11.73 -0.25
C THR A 104 9.51 -13.16 -0.66
N LEU A 105 8.56 -14.09 -0.74
CA LEU A 105 8.81 -15.46 -1.19
C LEU A 105 9.38 -15.50 -2.62
N MET A 106 8.82 -14.69 -3.53
CA MET A 106 9.37 -14.53 -4.86
C MET A 106 10.81 -14.03 -4.81
N ASN A 107 11.08 -12.98 -4.02
CA ASN A 107 12.43 -12.46 -3.86
C ASN A 107 13.44 -13.54 -3.41
N GLU A 108 13.09 -14.33 -2.38
CA GLU A 108 13.97 -15.38 -1.85
C GLU A 108 14.25 -16.49 -2.87
N ARG A 109 13.21 -16.97 -3.58
CA ARG A 109 13.40 -18.02 -4.61
C ARG A 109 14.39 -17.60 -5.68
N PHE A 110 14.39 -16.32 -6.04
CA PHE A 110 15.27 -15.79 -7.07
C PHE A 110 16.68 -15.45 -6.60
N THR A 111 16.89 -15.22 -5.30
CA THR A 111 18.23 -15.04 -4.72
C THR A 111 18.90 -16.38 -4.45
N SER A 112 18.15 -17.39 -3.97
CA SER A 112 18.70 -18.71 -3.63
C SER A 112 19.20 -19.48 -4.85
N SER A 113 18.60 -19.32 -6.03
CA SER A 113 19.08 -19.98 -7.27
C SER A 113 20.46 -19.50 -7.76
N ARG A 114 21.07 -18.47 -7.14
CA ARG A 114 22.39 -17.95 -7.52
C ARG A 114 23.52 -18.34 -6.57
N ALA A 115 23.22 -18.93 -5.41
CA ALA A 115 24.23 -19.34 -4.46
C ALA A 115 24.73 -20.76 -4.81
N SER A 116 25.50 -20.88 -5.90
CA SER A 116 26.32 -22.08 -6.10
C SER A 116 27.54 -21.96 -5.17
N PRO A 117 27.84 -22.97 -4.31
CA PRO A 117 28.88 -22.88 -3.28
C PRO A 117 30.28 -22.56 -3.80
N ASP A 118 30.56 -22.88 -5.07
CA ASP A 118 31.92 -22.85 -5.62
C ASP A 118 32.22 -21.60 -6.47
N THR A 119 31.27 -20.67 -6.62
CA THR A 119 31.52 -19.44 -7.39
C THR A 119 31.94 -18.31 -6.45
N PRO A 120 33.18 -17.77 -6.59
CA PRO A 120 33.60 -16.61 -5.81
C PRO A 120 32.57 -15.48 -5.96
N ARG A 121 32.27 -14.77 -4.86
CA ARG A 121 31.39 -13.58 -4.79
C ARG A 121 31.88 -12.49 -5.75
N GLN A 122 31.69 -12.68 -7.04
CA GLN A 122 31.79 -11.61 -8.02
C GLN A 122 30.52 -10.78 -7.87
N GLY A 123 30.69 -9.46 -7.75
CA GLY A 123 29.62 -8.49 -7.55
C GLY A 123 28.48 -8.67 -8.56
N PRO A 124 27.32 -8.03 -8.36
CA PRO A 124 26.05 -8.36 -9.02
C PRO A 124 26.21 -8.53 -10.54
N ILE A 125 26.46 -9.77 -10.98
CA ILE A 125 26.57 -10.11 -12.39
C ILE A 125 25.16 -9.92 -12.93
N ALA A 126 25.01 -8.87 -13.76
CA ALA A 126 23.83 -8.66 -14.56
C ALA A 126 23.57 -9.96 -15.33
N ASP A 127 22.39 -10.54 -15.17
CA ASP A 127 21.98 -11.74 -15.89
C ASP A 127 22.11 -11.44 -17.40
N PRO A 128 23.06 -12.05 -18.12
CA PRO A 128 23.36 -11.68 -19.49
C PRO A 128 22.22 -12.04 -20.47
N ARG A 129 21.21 -12.81 -20.01
CA ARG A 129 20.06 -13.19 -20.85
C ARG A 129 18.81 -12.35 -20.61
N GLY A 130 18.75 -11.50 -19.59
CA GLY A 130 17.59 -10.61 -19.34
C GLY A 130 16.23 -11.30 -19.12
N THR A 131 16.13 -12.63 -19.25
CA THR A 131 14.85 -13.38 -19.25
C THR A 131 14.26 -13.60 -17.87
N ALA A 132 15.06 -13.52 -16.80
CA ALA A 132 14.58 -13.67 -15.43
C ALA A 132 13.80 -12.43 -14.94
N ALA A 133 14.09 -11.25 -15.48
CA ALA A 133 13.40 -10.01 -15.11
C ALA A 133 11.90 -9.99 -15.50
N PRO A 134 11.50 -10.26 -16.76
CA PRO A 134 10.09 -10.23 -17.14
C PRO A 134 9.27 -11.29 -16.41
N ARG A 135 9.81 -12.49 -16.16
CA ARG A 135 9.10 -13.54 -15.40
C ARG A 135 8.76 -13.11 -13.97
N ARG A 136 9.66 -12.35 -13.32
CA ARG A 136 9.42 -11.79 -11.97
C ARG A 136 8.28 -10.79 -11.98
N TRP A 137 8.31 -9.86 -12.94
CA TRP A 137 7.27 -8.84 -13.05
C TRP A 137 5.92 -9.41 -13.42
N LEU A 138 5.88 -10.39 -14.34
CA LEU A 138 4.66 -11.12 -14.66
C LEU A 138 4.12 -11.90 -13.45
N GLY A 139 4.99 -12.55 -12.67
CA GLY A 139 4.58 -13.22 -11.45
C GLY A 139 4.03 -12.24 -10.39
N ALA A 140 4.62 -11.05 -10.26
CA ALA A 140 4.12 -10.03 -9.35
C ALA A 140 2.77 -9.45 -9.83
N ALA A 141 2.63 -9.22 -11.13
CA ALA A 141 1.38 -8.78 -11.72
C ALA A 141 0.29 -9.84 -11.52
N ALA A 142 0.59 -11.12 -11.76
CA ALA A 142 -0.35 -12.22 -11.53
C ALA A 142 -0.74 -12.34 -10.04
N LEU A 143 0.22 -12.18 -9.12
CA LEU A 143 -0.05 -12.13 -7.68
C LEU A 143 -0.98 -10.96 -7.33
N GLY A 144 -0.75 -9.79 -7.91
CA GLY A 144 -1.59 -8.62 -7.71
C GLY A 144 -3.00 -8.79 -8.30
N VAL A 145 -3.13 -9.35 -9.49
CA VAL A 145 -4.46 -9.69 -10.07
C VAL A 145 -5.18 -10.69 -9.17
N PHE A 146 -4.50 -11.74 -8.73
CA PHE A 146 -5.06 -12.70 -7.78
C PHE A 146 -5.53 -12.00 -6.49
N ALA A 147 -4.69 -11.14 -5.90
CA ALA A 147 -5.05 -10.38 -4.71
C ALA A 147 -6.22 -9.42 -4.96
N GLY A 148 -6.29 -8.76 -6.12
CA GLY A 148 -7.36 -7.82 -6.44
C GLY A 148 -8.70 -8.47 -6.81
N VAL A 149 -8.69 -9.73 -7.26
CA VAL A 149 -9.91 -10.44 -7.70
C VAL A 149 -10.39 -11.46 -6.66
N VAL A 150 -9.47 -12.20 -6.04
CA VAL A 150 -9.81 -13.31 -5.13
C VAL A 150 -9.86 -12.85 -3.68
N ALA A 151 -9.01 -11.91 -3.27
CA ALA A 151 -9.01 -11.49 -1.87
C ALA A 151 -10.31 -10.76 -1.48
N PRO A 152 -10.92 -9.85 -2.28
CA PRO A 152 -12.17 -9.20 -1.89
C PRO A 152 -13.36 -10.13 -1.60
N PRO A 153 -13.71 -11.11 -2.46
CA PRO A 153 -14.81 -12.02 -2.16
C PRO A 153 -14.50 -12.94 -0.97
N LEU A 154 -13.24 -13.38 -0.84
CA LEU A 154 -12.82 -14.16 0.33
C LEU A 154 -12.91 -13.34 1.61
N ALA A 155 -12.48 -12.09 1.55
CA ALA A 155 -12.56 -11.12 2.63
C ALA A 155 -14.01 -10.84 3.05
N ALA A 156 -14.92 -10.63 2.09
CA ALA A 156 -16.35 -10.47 2.36
C ALA A 156 -16.92 -11.72 3.03
N TRP A 157 -16.63 -12.92 2.50
CA TRP A 157 -17.08 -14.18 3.11
C TRP A 157 -16.55 -14.36 4.54
N MET A 158 -15.28 -14.05 4.79
CA MET A 158 -14.70 -14.09 6.13
C MET A 158 -15.38 -13.09 7.07
N GLN A 159 -15.64 -11.87 6.59
CA GLN A 159 -16.33 -10.85 7.36
C GLN A 159 -17.73 -11.30 7.75
N ASP A 160 -18.51 -11.83 6.80
CA ASP A 160 -19.84 -12.35 7.06
C ASP A 160 -19.80 -13.50 8.08
N GLY A 161 -18.85 -14.43 7.94
CA GLY A 161 -18.64 -15.51 8.90
C GLY A 161 -18.35 -15.02 10.32
N ILE A 162 -17.45 -14.04 10.45
CA ILE A 162 -17.09 -13.43 11.74
C ILE A 162 -18.31 -12.71 12.36
N MET A 163 -19.00 -11.90 11.56
CA MET A 163 -20.13 -11.10 12.02
C MET A 163 -21.34 -11.96 12.41
N ASN A 164 -21.53 -13.11 11.74
CA ASN A 164 -22.57 -14.09 12.08
C ASN A 164 -22.21 -14.91 13.33
N ALA A 165 -20.93 -15.21 13.55
CA ALA A 165 -20.47 -15.97 14.71
C ALA A 165 -20.47 -15.14 16.01
N LEU A 166 -20.39 -13.81 15.90
CA LEU A 166 -20.17 -12.91 17.04
C LEU A 166 -21.19 -11.74 17.04
N PRO A 167 -22.51 -12.01 17.13
CA PRO A 167 -23.55 -10.98 17.03
C PRO A 167 -23.48 -9.94 18.17
N LEU A 168 -23.00 -10.35 19.35
CA LEU A 168 -22.78 -9.44 20.49
C LEU A 168 -21.66 -8.41 20.24
N TRP A 169 -20.87 -8.58 19.18
CA TRP A 169 -19.73 -7.71 18.86
C TRP A 169 -20.02 -6.79 17.69
N GLN A 170 -21.25 -6.79 17.18
CA GLN A 170 -21.67 -5.79 16.20
C GLN A 170 -21.65 -4.42 16.88
N PRO A 171 -20.83 -3.48 16.41
CA PRO A 171 -20.62 -2.25 17.12
C PRO A 171 -21.84 -1.34 16.91
N GLU A 172 -22.68 -1.24 17.94
CA GLU A 172 -23.89 -0.42 17.90
C GLU A 172 -23.57 1.02 18.30
N ASN A 173 -24.27 1.98 17.67
CA ASN A 173 -24.28 3.40 18.04
C ASN A 173 -22.89 4.07 18.04
N PRO A 174 -22.25 4.27 16.87
CA PRO A 174 -21.03 5.08 16.81
C PRO A 174 -21.32 6.50 17.31
N TRP A 175 -20.46 7.01 18.20
CA TRP A 175 -20.60 8.38 18.71
C TRP A 175 -20.14 9.42 17.69
N CYS A 176 -19.29 9.00 16.74
CA CYS A 176 -18.90 9.80 15.57
C CYS A 176 -20.09 9.97 14.63
N ARG A 177 -20.73 11.15 14.66
CA ARG A 177 -21.78 11.53 13.71
C ARG A 177 -21.30 12.68 12.83
N THR A 178 -21.78 12.73 11.59
CA THR A 178 -21.55 13.86 10.70
C THR A 178 -22.47 15.03 11.08
N PRO A 179 -22.01 16.30 11.02
CA PRO A 179 -20.64 16.72 10.71
C PRO A 179 -19.65 16.40 11.85
N PHE A 180 -18.47 15.90 11.49
CA PHE A 180 -17.47 15.48 12.47
C PHE A 180 -16.91 16.67 13.26
N GLY A 181 -17.02 16.63 14.59
CA GLY A 181 -16.44 17.62 15.47
C GLY A 181 -14.93 17.41 15.74
N PRO A 182 -14.28 18.31 16.49
CA PRO A 182 -12.85 18.24 16.80
C PRO A 182 -12.40 16.92 17.44
N LYS A 183 -13.28 16.25 18.21
CA LYS A 183 -13.01 14.95 18.85
C LYS A 183 -12.75 13.81 17.85
N VAL A 184 -13.23 13.94 16.61
CA VAL A 184 -12.98 12.98 15.52
C VAL A 184 -11.88 13.49 14.60
N LEU A 185 -11.94 14.79 14.26
CA LEU A 185 -11.00 15.39 13.31
C LEU A 185 -9.55 15.38 13.84
N VAL A 186 -9.31 15.75 15.10
CA VAL A 186 -7.94 15.81 15.64
C VAL A 186 -7.25 14.43 15.62
N PRO A 187 -7.86 13.34 16.13
CA PRO A 187 -7.29 11.99 15.99
C PRO A 187 -7.15 11.56 14.53
N ALA A 188 -8.13 11.88 13.67
CA ALA A 188 -8.04 11.57 12.25
C ALA A 188 -6.84 12.26 11.58
N TYR A 189 -6.52 13.50 11.98
CA TYR A 189 -5.35 14.23 11.50
C TYR A 189 -4.04 13.73 12.12
N ALA A 190 -4.03 13.44 13.42
CA ALA A 190 -2.86 12.89 14.10
C ALA A 190 -2.44 11.53 13.52
N THR A 191 -3.39 10.68 13.16
CA THR A 191 -3.14 9.37 12.57
C THR A 191 -2.62 9.44 11.13
N PHE A 192 -2.70 10.58 10.42
CA PHE A 192 -2.01 10.75 9.13
C PHE A 192 -0.48 10.73 9.26
N VAL A 193 0.06 10.82 10.48
CA VAL A 193 1.50 10.59 10.72
C VAL A 193 1.89 9.16 10.30
N GLU A 194 0.98 8.19 10.36
CA GLU A 194 1.23 6.79 9.98
C GLU A 194 1.68 6.62 8.52
N PRO A 195 0.92 7.03 7.49
CA PRO A 195 1.36 6.93 6.10
C PRO A 195 2.61 7.76 5.82
N ALA A 196 2.81 8.89 6.52
CA ALA A 196 4.02 9.70 6.40
C ALA A 196 5.26 8.93 6.92
N LEU A 197 5.17 8.31 8.09
CA LEU A 197 6.24 7.46 8.66
C LEU A 197 6.53 6.27 7.75
N ALA A 198 5.49 5.59 7.25
CA ALA A 198 5.67 4.50 6.30
C ALA A 198 6.40 4.97 5.02
N CYS A 199 6.10 6.18 4.54
CA CYS A 199 6.80 6.80 3.42
C CYS A 199 8.29 7.10 3.75
N VAL A 200 8.60 7.54 4.97
CA VAL A 200 10.00 7.71 5.45
C VAL A 200 10.77 6.39 5.37
N PHE A 201 10.19 5.29 5.87
CA PHE A 201 10.83 3.98 5.78
C PHE A 201 10.97 3.51 4.33
N CYS A 202 9.94 3.73 3.50
CA CYS A 202 10.00 3.40 2.08
C CYS A 202 11.15 4.15 1.39
N VAL A 203 11.31 5.46 1.60
CA VAL A 203 12.42 6.21 1.00
C VAL A 203 13.76 5.73 1.54
N ALA A 204 13.89 5.47 2.85
CA ALA A 204 15.14 4.99 3.44
C ALA A 204 15.64 3.67 2.82
N LEU A 205 14.71 2.75 2.57
CA LEU A 205 14.97 1.46 1.94
C LEU A 205 15.26 1.61 0.44
N ALA A 206 14.41 2.36 -0.26
CA ALA A 206 14.41 2.52 -1.71
C ALA A 206 15.60 3.35 -2.24
N TRP A 207 15.99 4.41 -1.53
CA TRP A 207 16.81 5.49 -2.07
C TRP A 207 18.10 5.08 -2.77
N PRO A 208 18.91 4.14 -2.25
CA PRO A 208 20.15 3.73 -2.92
C PRO A 208 19.91 2.92 -4.20
N ALA A 209 18.77 2.24 -4.30
CA ALA A 209 18.41 1.43 -5.46
C ALA A 209 17.78 2.27 -6.59
N LEU A 210 17.43 3.54 -6.32
CA LEU A 210 16.87 4.44 -7.31
C LEU A 210 17.94 5.02 -8.27
N PRO A 211 17.54 5.47 -9.48
CA PRO A 211 18.44 6.04 -10.48
C PRO A 211 19.39 7.11 -9.92
N ARG A 212 20.60 7.24 -10.47
CA ARG A 212 21.60 8.21 -9.98
C ARG A 212 21.23 9.68 -10.25
N ARG A 213 20.53 9.94 -11.35
CA ARG A 213 20.10 11.30 -11.72
C ARG A 213 19.01 11.79 -10.78
N THR A 214 19.21 12.98 -10.19
CA THR A 214 18.38 13.50 -9.10
C THR A 214 16.90 13.66 -9.47
N SER A 215 16.58 14.25 -10.63
CA SER A 215 15.19 14.43 -11.07
C SER A 215 14.49 13.09 -11.27
N TYR A 216 15.12 12.16 -11.98
CA TYR A 216 14.60 10.81 -12.20
C TYR A 216 14.46 10.03 -10.90
N ARG A 217 15.34 10.24 -9.91
CA ARG A 217 15.26 9.62 -8.60
C ARG A 217 14.00 10.05 -7.85
N VAL A 218 13.74 11.36 -7.81
CA VAL A 218 12.55 11.94 -7.17
C VAL A 218 11.28 11.46 -7.87
N LEU A 219 11.26 11.48 -9.21
CA LEU A 219 10.13 11.00 -10.00
C LEU A 219 9.89 9.50 -9.77
N ALA A 220 10.94 8.66 -9.82
CA ALA A 220 10.82 7.22 -9.61
C ALA A 220 10.29 6.89 -8.21
N PHE A 221 10.73 7.60 -7.17
CA PHE A 221 10.17 7.41 -5.83
C PHE A 221 8.70 7.83 -5.74
N THR A 222 8.34 8.96 -6.38
CA THR A 222 6.95 9.43 -6.40
C THR A 222 6.04 8.42 -7.10
N LEU A 223 6.46 7.89 -8.25
CA LEU A 223 5.73 6.84 -8.97
C LEU A 223 5.63 5.54 -8.16
N LEU A 224 6.68 5.19 -7.41
CA LEU A 224 6.63 4.05 -6.48
C LEU A 224 5.57 4.28 -5.40
N VAL A 225 5.52 5.44 -4.76
CA VAL A 225 4.50 5.76 -3.75
C VAL A 225 3.09 5.72 -4.35
N LEU A 226 2.89 6.26 -5.55
CA LEU A 226 1.61 6.19 -6.25
C LEU A 226 1.18 4.75 -6.55
N ALA A 227 2.11 3.88 -6.96
CA ALA A 227 1.84 2.47 -7.18
C ALA A 227 1.52 1.75 -5.85
N LEU A 228 2.28 2.03 -4.78
CA LEU A 228 2.09 1.44 -3.45
C LEU A 228 0.82 1.95 -2.73
N LYS A 229 0.27 3.11 -3.12
CA LYS A 229 -1.02 3.62 -2.63
C LYS A 229 -2.20 3.29 -3.56
N GLN A 230 -1.98 2.52 -4.63
CA GLN A 230 -3.00 2.21 -5.64
C GLN A 230 -3.59 3.46 -6.34
N GLN A 231 -2.86 4.57 -6.38
CA GLN A 231 -3.32 5.84 -6.95
C GLN A 231 -2.75 6.14 -8.34
N LEU A 232 -1.84 5.30 -8.85
CA LEU A 232 -1.15 5.61 -10.11
C LEU A 232 -2.07 5.69 -11.32
N LEU A 233 -3.03 4.77 -11.45
CA LEU A 233 -3.98 4.72 -12.57
C LEU A 233 -5.42 5.01 -12.15
N MET A 234 -5.67 5.08 -10.85
CA MET A 234 -7.03 5.08 -10.31
C MET A 234 -7.90 6.25 -10.79
N PRO A 235 -7.41 7.50 -10.93
CA PRO A 235 -8.23 8.58 -11.48
C PRO A 235 -8.73 8.30 -12.90
N PHE A 236 -7.89 7.72 -13.75
CA PHE A 236 -8.27 7.38 -15.13
C PHE A 236 -9.24 6.20 -15.17
N LEU A 237 -9.01 5.19 -14.35
CA LEU A 237 -9.90 4.05 -14.23
C LEU A 237 -11.27 4.49 -13.69
N TYR A 238 -11.31 5.35 -12.66
CA TYR A 238 -12.56 5.85 -12.10
C TYR A 238 -13.40 6.60 -13.13
N VAL A 239 -12.78 7.44 -13.98
CA VAL A 239 -13.47 8.14 -15.07
C VAL A 239 -14.13 7.19 -16.08
N VAL A 240 -13.53 6.02 -16.33
CA VAL A 240 -14.04 5.05 -17.32
C VAL A 240 -15.13 4.16 -16.74
N TYR A 241 -15.07 3.87 -15.44
CA TYR A 241 -15.88 2.84 -14.78
C TYR A 241 -16.97 3.38 -13.85
N THR A 242 -17.24 4.69 -13.86
CA THR A 242 -18.31 5.30 -13.06
C THR A 242 -19.28 6.09 -13.93
N ASP A 243 -20.51 6.25 -13.44
CA ASP A 243 -21.59 6.93 -14.16
C ASP A 243 -21.63 8.45 -13.95
N ILE A 244 -20.70 9.00 -13.17
CA ILE A 244 -20.63 10.45 -12.91
C ILE A 244 -19.87 11.19 -14.02
N PRO A 245 -20.08 12.51 -14.21
CA PRO A 245 -19.43 13.27 -15.26
C PRO A 245 -17.89 13.14 -15.22
N PRO A 246 -17.20 12.94 -16.37
CA PRO A 246 -15.76 12.64 -16.42
C PRO A 246 -14.86 13.63 -15.67
N LEU A 247 -15.14 14.93 -15.75
CA LEU A 247 -14.35 15.94 -15.04
C LEU A 247 -14.56 15.86 -13.53
N THR A 248 -15.78 15.56 -13.09
CA THR A 248 -16.11 15.35 -11.67
C THR A 248 -15.43 14.10 -11.14
N ALA A 249 -15.45 12.98 -11.88
CA ALA A 249 -14.72 11.77 -11.55
C ALA A 249 -13.20 12.02 -11.43
N LEU A 250 -12.64 12.71 -12.41
CA LEU A 250 -11.22 13.03 -12.44
C LEU A 250 -10.81 13.93 -11.28
N ALA A 251 -11.61 14.96 -10.95
CA ALA A 251 -11.34 15.83 -9.81
C ALA A 251 -11.50 15.06 -8.48
N SER A 252 -12.54 14.25 -8.37
CA SER A 252 -12.87 13.47 -7.18
C SER A 252 -11.79 12.45 -6.79
N MET A 253 -11.31 11.64 -7.75
CA MET A 253 -10.20 10.72 -7.50
C MET A 253 -8.82 11.38 -7.63
N GLY A 254 -8.72 12.42 -8.46
CA GLY A 254 -7.50 13.17 -8.69
C GLY A 254 -6.95 13.82 -7.42
N GLN A 255 -7.80 14.28 -6.50
CA GLN A 255 -7.34 14.85 -5.23
C GLN A 255 -6.52 13.85 -4.39
N PHE A 256 -6.91 12.57 -4.34
CA PHE A 256 -6.18 11.53 -3.61
C PHE A 256 -4.86 11.17 -4.30
N THR A 257 -4.87 11.18 -5.63
CA THR A 257 -3.66 10.97 -6.41
C THR A 257 -2.68 12.12 -6.25
N LEU A 258 -3.16 13.36 -6.21
CA LEU A 258 -2.34 14.53 -5.92
C LEU A 258 -1.80 14.50 -4.49
N GLU A 259 -2.60 14.10 -3.49
CA GLU A 259 -2.15 13.94 -2.11
C GLU A 259 -1.04 12.88 -2.01
N ALA A 260 -1.23 11.71 -2.63
CA ALA A 260 -0.23 10.65 -2.68
C ALA A 260 1.04 11.07 -3.44
N ALA A 261 0.90 11.79 -4.56
CA ALA A 261 2.01 12.33 -5.32
C ALA A 261 2.80 13.38 -4.51
N ALA A 262 2.09 14.28 -3.83
CA ALA A 262 2.69 15.29 -2.96
C ALA A 262 3.47 14.63 -1.81
N LEU A 263 2.90 13.61 -1.17
CA LEU A 263 3.57 12.81 -0.14
C LEU A 263 4.88 12.22 -0.67
N GLY A 264 4.85 11.54 -1.82
CA GLY A 264 6.04 10.96 -2.43
C GLY A 264 7.09 12.00 -2.85
N LEU A 265 6.65 13.09 -3.47
CA LEU A 265 7.50 14.18 -3.94
C LEU A 265 8.22 14.87 -2.78
N PHE A 266 7.47 15.35 -1.78
CA PHE A 266 8.04 16.06 -0.64
C PHE A 266 8.93 15.15 0.19
N MET A 267 8.56 13.87 0.38
CA MET A 267 9.42 12.91 1.07
C MET A 267 10.75 12.71 0.34
N ALA A 268 10.73 12.54 -0.99
CA ALA A 268 11.95 12.40 -1.78
C ALA A 268 12.83 13.65 -1.74
N LEU A 269 12.23 14.85 -1.80
CA LEU A 269 12.96 16.12 -1.73
C LEU A 269 13.58 16.33 -0.34
N ALA A 270 12.82 16.07 0.72
CA ALA A 270 13.29 16.16 2.10
C ALA A 270 14.43 15.16 2.36
N TRP A 271 14.25 13.90 1.94
CA TRP A 271 15.29 12.87 2.09
C TRP A 271 16.56 13.23 1.31
N ARG A 272 16.42 13.77 0.09
CA ARG A 272 17.56 14.27 -0.68
C ARG A 272 18.30 15.37 0.06
N HIS A 273 17.58 16.36 0.61
CA HIS A 273 18.18 17.46 1.34
C HIS A 273 18.95 16.95 2.56
N ALA A 274 18.33 16.07 3.35
CA ALA A 274 18.95 15.45 4.52
C ALA A 274 20.16 14.55 4.19
N ALA A 275 20.12 13.81 3.07
CA ALA A 275 21.21 12.95 2.62
C ALA A 275 22.35 13.71 1.93
N GLY A 276 22.03 14.84 1.29
CA GLY A 276 23.00 15.70 0.59
C GLY A 276 24.02 16.34 1.52
N GLY A 277 23.66 16.61 2.78
CA GLY A 277 24.58 17.12 3.80
C GLY A 277 25.58 16.10 4.36
N ARG A 278 25.58 14.84 3.88
CA ARG A 278 26.52 13.78 4.30
C ARG A 278 27.59 13.47 3.24
N ARG A 279 27.78 14.35 2.27
CA ARG A 279 28.82 14.27 1.23
C ARG A 279 29.74 15.46 1.35
#